data_AF-A0A0H4WQ19-F1
#
_entry.id   AF-A0A0H4WQ19-F1
#
_cell.length_a   1.000
_cell.length_b   1.000
_cell.length_c   1.000
_cell.angle_alpha   90.00
_cell.angle_beta   90.00
_cell.angle_gamma   90.00
#
_symmetry.space_group_name_H-M   'P 1'
#
loop_
_entity.id
_entity.type
_entity.pdbx_description
1 polymer ?
#
loop_
_entity_poly.entity_id
_entity_poly.type
_entity_poly.pdbx_seq_one_letter_code
_entity_poly.pdbx_strand_id
1 'polypeptide(L)'
;MTASSMKGLPGGIRFAAMVGMVFSAFTGWSALQEAFSLARFFESRSRLLEQGESTLTGPTLELYRRVMETYFAALEPMHEPRVVLMAMLTVTCSFVFVASGRLLRPYGLRRDGMRRVLGRAAILTAVLRTIDGAQLAAVARQVGSTLAASLDLVPNLPPDANTAEMGQTLPGVIAGGAMLFTLLVAGTFAILGQYFRSEGVRLAVAVQDGPQEE
;
A
#
# COMPACT_ATOMS: atom_id res chain seq x y z
N MET A 1 -17.73 -45.93 8.59
CA MET A 1 -18.05 -44.49 8.73
C MET A 1 -17.35 -43.96 9.96
N THR A 2 -16.12 -43.49 9.82
CA THR A 2 -15.36 -42.84 10.92
C THR A 2 -15.32 -41.35 10.62
N ALA A 3 -15.95 -40.57 11.49
CA ALA A 3 -15.98 -39.13 11.41
C ALA A 3 -14.56 -38.58 11.64
N SER A 4 -13.81 -38.41 10.56
CA SER A 4 -12.63 -37.55 10.51
C SER A 4 -13.09 -36.13 10.80
N SER A 5 -13.11 -35.76 12.08
CA SER A 5 -13.31 -34.38 12.51
C SER A 5 -12.22 -33.53 11.83
N MET A 6 -12.60 -32.84 10.75
CA MET A 6 -11.80 -31.78 10.16
C MET A 6 -11.62 -30.70 11.22
N LYS A 7 -10.60 -30.83 12.07
CA LYS A 7 -10.15 -29.76 12.96
C LYS A 7 -9.63 -28.62 12.08
N GLY A 8 -10.55 -27.77 11.64
CA GLY A 8 -10.25 -26.57 10.89
C GLY A 8 -9.37 -25.61 11.70
N LEU A 9 -8.62 -24.74 11.00
CA LEU A 9 -7.85 -23.66 11.64
C LEU A 9 -8.72 -22.90 12.66
N PRO A 10 -8.17 -22.53 13.84
CA PRO A 10 -8.85 -21.65 14.77
C PRO A 10 -9.38 -20.39 14.08
N GLY A 11 -10.55 -19.90 14.50
CA GLY A 11 -11.23 -18.77 13.86
C GLY A 11 -10.33 -17.53 13.72
N GLY A 12 -9.54 -17.21 14.74
CA GLY A 12 -8.59 -16.09 14.71
C GLY A 12 -7.51 -16.22 13.62
N ILE A 13 -6.97 -17.43 13.41
CA ILE A 13 -5.95 -17.67 12.37
C ILE A 13 -6.59 -17.58 10.98
N ARG A 14 -7.80 -18.11 10.82
CA ARG A 14 -8.57 -17.98 9.57
C ARG A 14 -8.86 -16.52 9.24
N PHE A 15 -9.33 -15.75 10.23
CA PHE A 15 -9.61 -14.33 10.07
C PHE A 15 -8.35 -13.55 9.68
N ALA A 16 -7.25 -13.73 10.41
CA ALA A 16 -5.98 -13.09 10.09
C ALA A 16 -5.48 -13.44 8.68
N ALA A 17 -5.64 -14.69 8.24
CA ALA A 17 -5.28 -15.11 6.88
C ALA A 17 -6.18 -14.46 5.82
N MET A 18 -7.48 -14.34 6.06
CA MET A 18 -8.39 -13.62 5.16
C MET A 18 -8.03 -12.14 5.06
N VAL A 19 -7.76 -11.48 6.20
CA VAL A 19 -7.31 -10.08 6.22
C VAL A 19 -6.00 -9.93 5.43
N GLY A 20 -5.01 -10.79 5.68
CA GLY A 20 -3.74 -10.77 4.94
C GLY A 20 -3.93 -10.98 3.44
N MET A 21 -4.82 -11.88 3.03
CA MET A 21 -5.17 -12.12 1.64
C MET A 21 -5.81 -10.89 0.98
N VAL A 22 -6.80 -10.26 1.63
CA VAL A 22 -7.48 -9.06 1.10
C VAL A 22 -6.50 -7.88 0.99
N PHE A 23 -5.78 -7.57 2.07
CA PHE A 23 -4.83 -6.46 2.09
C PHE A 23 -3.71 -6.63 1.07
N SER A 24 -3.17 -7.85 0.92
CA SER A 24 -2.12 -8.12 -0.08
C SER A 24 -2.63 -8.03 -1.51
N ALA A 25 -3.88 -8.42 -1.78
CA ALA A 25 -4.48 -8.25 -3.11
C ALA A 25 -4.58 -6.76 -3.49
N PHE A 26 -5.17 -5.94 -2.62
CA PHE A 26 -5.32 -4.50 -2.89
C PHE A 26 -3.99 -3.76 -2.96
N THR A 27 -3.10 -4.01 -1.98
CA THR A 27 -1.78 -3.36 -1.92
C THR A 27 -0.90 -3.80 -3.09
N GLY A 28 -0.89 -5.09 -3.42
CA GLY A 28 -0.11 -5.63 -4.52
C GLY A 28 -0.60 -5.15 -5.89
N TRP A 29 -1.92 -5.06 -6.09
CA TRP A 29 -2.50 -4.51 -7.31
C TRP A 29 -2.18 -3.02 -7.48
N SER A 30 -2.35 -2.23 -6.43
CA SER A 30 -1.99 -0.80 -6.44
C SER A 30 -0.52 -0.59 -6.77
N ALA A 31 0.38 -1.33 -6.14
CA ALA A 31 1.82 -1.24 -6.40
C ALA A 31 2.19 -1.68 -7.82
N LEU A 32 1.50 -2.68 -8.37
CA LEU A 32 1.72 -3.11 -9.74
C LEU A 32 1.30 -2.02 -10.75
N GLN A 33 0.14 -1.39 -10.54
CA GLN A 33 -0.30 -0.28 -11.38
C GLN A 33 0.69 0.90 -11.32
N GLU A 34 1.19 1.21 -10.12
CA GLU A 34 2.18 2.27 -9.94
C GLU A 34 3.55 1.91 -10.55
N ALA A 35 3.99 0.66 -10.45
CA ALA A 35 5.20 0.20 -11.12
C ALA A 35 5.09 0.36 -12.65
N PHE A 36 3.93 0.02 -13.24
CA PHE A 36 3.71 0.20 -14.68
C PHE A 36 3.63 1.68 -15.08
N SER A 37 3.00 2.53 -14.27
CA SER A 37 2.90 3.97 -14.57
C SER A 37 4.26 4.66 -14.50
N LEU A 38 5.10 4.27 -13.53
CA LEU A 38 6.47 4.77 -13.38
C LEU A 38 7.44 4.17 -14.40
N ALA A 39 7.27 2.92 -14.81
CA ALA A 39 8.07 2.34 -15.90
C ALA A 39 7.82 3.06 -17.24
N ARG A 40 6.65 3.67 -17.40
CA ARG A 40 6.26 4.49 -18.55
C ARG A 40 6.13 5.96 -18.16
N PHE A 41 7.00 6.44 -17.26
CA PHE A 41 6.88 7.76 -16.63
C PHE A 41 6.62 8.91 -17.61
N PHE A 42 7.39 8.99 -18.71
CA PHE A 42 7.23 10.07 -19.68
C PHE A 42 5.93 9.96 -20.49
N GLU A 43 5.50 8.75 -20.82
CA GLU A 43 4.24 8.49 -21.54
C GLU A 43 3.01 8.70 -20.63
N SER A 44 3.11 8.37 -19.34
CA SER A 44 2.06 8.62 -18.36
C SER A 44 1.94 10.10 -18.03
N ARG A 45 3.06 10.82 -17.94
CA ARG A 45 3.11 12.28 -17.80
C ARG A 45 2.41 12.98 -18.96
N SER A 46 2.77 12.65 -20.21
CA SER A 46 2.17 13.30 -21.38
C SER A 46 0.65 13.04 -21.45
N ARG A 47 0.22 11.79 -21.27
CA ARG A 47 -1.20 11.42 -21.28
C ARG A 47 -2.02 12.13 -20.21
N LEU A 48 -1.49 12.24 -18.98
CA LEU A 48 -2.22 12.88 -17.89
C LEU A 48 -2.34 14.40 -18.11
N LEU A 49 -1.28 15.04 -18.59
CA LEU A 49 -1.32 16.45 -18.95
C LEU A 49 -2.31 16.72 -20.09
N GLU A 50 -2.28 15.92 -21.16
CA GLU A 50 -3.21 16.02 -22.30
C GLU A 50 -4.68 15.78 -21.87
N GLN A 51 -4.93 14.79 -21.00
CA GLN A 51 -6.27 14.54 -20.46
C GLN A 51 -6.79 15.72 -19.64
N GLY A 52 -5.95 16.29 -18.78
CA GLY A 52 -6.29 17.48 -17.99
C GLY A 52 -6.61 18.70 -18.87
N GLU A 53 -5.80 18.92 -19.90
CA GLU A 53 -6.00 20.00 -20.89
C GLU A 53 -7.30 19.86 -21.68
N SER A 54 -7.74 18.63 -21.96
CA SER A 54 -9.00 18.39 -22.69
C SER A 54 -10.27 18.61 -21.84
N THR A 55 -10.16 18.55 -20.51
CA THR A 55 -11.33 18.53 -19.60
C THR A 55 -11.47 19.81 -18.77
N LEU A 56 -10.36 20.47 -18.45
CA LEU A 56 -10.33 21.65 -17.57
C LEU A 56 -10.17 22.93 -18.37
N THR A 57 -10.76 24.03 -17.89
CA THR A 57 -10.66 25.35 -18.54
C THR A 57 -10.39 26.47 -17.54
N GLY A 58 -9.75 27.53 -18.00
CA GLY A 58 -9.45 28.73 -17.20
C GLY A 58 -8.53 28.46 -16.00
N PRO A 59 -8.77 29.07 -14.83
CA PRO A 59 -7.86 29.01 -13.68
C PRO A 59 -7.67 27.60 -13.11
N THR A 60 -8.65 26.71 -13.32
CA THR A 60 -8.54 25.29 -12.91
C THR A 60 -7.50 24.50 -13.69
N LEU A 61 -7.31 24.84 -14.98
CA LEU A 61 -6.30 24.23 -15.82
C LEU A 61 -4.90 24.66 -15.38
N GLU A 62 -4.73 25.94 -15.04
CA GLU A 62 -3.45 26.48 -14.57
C GLU A 62 -3.05 25.88 -13.21
N LEU A 63 -4.01 25.76 -12.29
CA LEU A 63 -3.82 25.05 -11.04
C LEU A 63 -3.41 23.58 -11.26
N TYR A 64 -4.15 22.87 -12.11
CA TYR A 64 -3.88 21.47 -12.44
C TYR A 64 -2.46 21.29 -12.99
N ARG A 65 -2.06 22.16 -13.93
CA ARG A 65 -0.74 22.12 -14.56
C ARG A 65 0.37 22.34 -13.54
N ARG A 66 0.28 23.36 -12.67
CA ARG A 66 1.28 23.63 -11.62
C ARG A 66 1.43 22.47 -10.65
N VAL A 67 0.30 21.88 -10.22
CA VAL A 67 0.27 20.73 -9.31
C VAL A 67 0.90 19.50 -9.97
N MET A 68 0.53 19.19 -11.22
CA MET A 68 1.04 18.03 -11.94
C MET A 68 2.51 18.18 -12.31
N GLU A 69 2.95 19.35 -12.77
CA GLU A 69 4.36 19.61 -13.04
C GLU A 69 5.21 19.45 -11.78
N THR A 70 4.73 19.95 -10.63
CA THR A 70 5.41 19.74 -9.34
C THR A 70 5.43 18.27 -8.95
N TYR A 71 4.31 17.57 -9.09
CA TYR A 71 4.24 16.13 -8.78
C TYR A 71 5.24 15.32 -9.62
N PHE A 72 5.32 15.56 -10.92
CA PHE A 72 6.28 14.88 -11.80
C PHE A 72 7.71 15.31 -11.51
N ALA A 73 7.99 16.59 -11.30
CA ALA A 73 9.33 17.07 -10.93
C ALA A 73 9.81 16.47 -9.60
N ALA A 74 8.91 16.28 -8.64
CA ALA A 74 9.20 15.62 -7.38
C ALA A 74 9.51 14.12 -7.57
N LEU A 75 8.78 13.44 -8.46
CA LEU A 75 8.95 12.02 -8.73
C LEU A 75 10.13 11.67 -9.63
N GLU A 76 10.51 12.57 -10.54
CA GLU A 76 11.59 12.36 -11.52
C GLU A 76 12.90 11.86 -10.90
N PRO A 77 13.46 12.45 -9.81
CA PRO A 77 14.70 11.95 -9.20
C PRO A 77 14.55 10.58 -8.51
N MET A 78 13.32 10.14 -8.23
CA MET A 78 13.05 8.90 -7.48
C MET A 78 12.33 7.83 -8.30
N HIS A 79 12.10 8.04 -9.60
CA HIS A 79 11.24 7.16 -10.38
C HIS A 79 11.83 5.74 -10.51
N GLU A 80 13.10 5.58 -10.89
CA GLU A 80 13.76 4.26 -11.01
C GLU A 80 13.78 3.47 -9.69
N PRO A 81 14.26 4.02 -8.56
CA PRO A 81 14.28 3.26 -7.30
C PRO A 81 12.85 2.96 -6.82
N ARG A 82 11.88 3.83 -7.11
CA ARG A 82 10.47 3.59 -6.76
C ARG A 82 9.85 2.47 -7.61
N VAL A 83 10.20 2.34 -8.90
CA VAL A 83 9.78 1.19 -9.74
C VAL A 83 10.25 -0.12 -9.12
N VAL A 84 11.53 -0.19 -8.73
CA VAL A 84 12.10 -1.39 -8.11
C VAL A 84 11.41 -1.69 -6.77
N LEU A 85 11.18 -0.67 -5.95
CA LEU A 85 10.48 -0.79 -4.67
C LEU A 85 9.05 -1.31 -4.86
N MET A 86 8.30 -0.76 -5.81
CA MET A 86 6.93 -1.19 -6.14
C MET A 86 6.91 -2.62 -6.66
N ALA A 87 7.84 -3.00 -7.54
CA ALA A 87 7.96 -4.37 -8.02
C ALA A 87 8.23 -5.36 -6.87
N MET A 88 9.15 -5.02 -5.96
CA MET A 88 9.40 -5.82 -4.76
C MET A 88 8.14 -5.93 -3.88
N LEU A 89 7.41 -4.83 -3.67
CA LEU A 89 6.17 -4.82 -2.90
C LEU A 89 5.10 -5.73 -3.52
N THR A 90 4.96 -5.72 -4.84
CA THR A 90 4.04 -6.63 -5.55
C THR A 90 4.43 -8.09 -5.35
N VAL A 91 5.74 -8.40 -5.43
CA VAL A 91 6.24 -9.76 -5.21
C VAL A 91 5.98 -10.22 -3.77
N THR A 92 6.27 -9.39 -2.77
CA THR A 92 6.05 -9.76 -1.35
C THR A 92 4.56 -9.86 -1.02
N CYS A 93 3.72 -8.97 -1.54
CA CYS A 93 2.27 -9.10 -1.47
C CYS A 93 1.78 -10.40 -2.11
N SER A 94 2.33 -10.81 -3.26
CA SER A 94 1.99 -12.09 -3.90
C SER A 94 2.31 -13.28 -2.99
N PHE A 95 3.46 -13.26 -2.30
CA PHE A 95 3.79 -14.28 -1.30
C PHE A 95 2.80 -14.30 -0.12
N VAL A 96 2.41 -13.13 0.40
CA VAL A 96 1.40 -13.03 1.47
C VAL A 96 0.05 -13.59 1.01
N PHE A 97 -0.37 -13.24 -0.20
CA PHE A 97 -1.63 -13.70 -0.80
C PHE A 97 -1.64 -15.22 -0.95
N VAL A 98 -0.62 -15.78 -1.59
CA VAL A 98 -0.50 -17.22 -1.83
C VAL A 98 -0.36 -17.98 -0.50
N ALA A 99 0.49 -17.52 0.41
CA ALA A 99 0.67 -18.18 1.71
C ALA A 99 -0.62 -18.14 2.56
N SER A 100 -1.34 -17.02 2.56
CA SER A 100 -2.65 -16.90 3.23
C SER A 100 -3.69 -17.84 2.61
N GLY A 101 -3.78 -17.88 1.29
CA GLY A 101 -4.71 -18.77 0.57
C GLY A 101 -4.40 -20.25 0.81
N ARG A 102 -3.11 -20.63 0.75
CA ARG A 102 -2.66 -22.00 1.02
C ARG A 102 -2.79 -22.40 2.49
N LEU A 103 -2.70 -21.45 3.41
CA LEU A 103 -3.01 -21.71 4.82
C LEU A 103 -4.50 -22.03 5.00
N LEU A 104 -5.39 -21.27 4.37
CA LEU A 104 -6.84 -21.49 4.40
C LEU A 104 -7.27 -22.79 3.70
N ARG A 105 -6.60 -23.14 2.59
CA ARG A 105 -6.85 -24.38 1.82
C ARG A 105 -5.52 -25.10 1.56
N PRO A 106 -5.04 -25.93 2.51
CA PRO A 106 -3.83 -26.72 2.34
C PRO A 106 -4.14 -27.92 1.45
N TYR A 107 -3.84 -27.82 0.16
CA TYR A 107 -3.93 -28.93 -0.80
C TYR A 107 -2.76 -29.92 -0.59
N GLY A 108 -2.65 -30.52 0.60
CA GLY A 108 -1.55 -31.44 0.96
C GLY A 108 -0.23 -30.78 1.38
N LEU A 109 -0.19 -29.45 1.50
CA LEU A 109 1.00 -28.71 1.96
C LEU A 109 0.98 -28.50 3.48
N ARG A 110 2.17 -28.59 4.10
CA ARG A 110 2.37 -28.34 5.54
C ARG A 110 2.04 -26.89 5.89
N ARG A 111 1.14 -26.68 6.86
CA ARG A 111 0.69 -25.34 7.27
C ARG A 111 1.78 -24.55 7.97
N ASP A 112 2.70 -25.19 8.69
CA ASP A 112 3.79 -24.47 9.36
C ASP A 112 4.77 -23.79 8.39
N GLY A 113 5.03 -24.40 7.24
CA GLY A 113 5.84 -23.77 6.18
C GLY A 113 5.17 -22.50 5.64
N MET A 114 3.87 -22.58 5.35
CA MET A 114 3.08 -21.44 4.87
C MET A 114 2.99 -20.34 5.92
N ARG A 115 2.82 -20.68 7.20
CA ARG A 115 2.86 -19.72 8.32
C ARG A 115 4.17 -18.94 8.38
N ARG A 116 5.31 -19.63 8.23
CA ARG A 116 6.64 -19.00 8.25
C ARG A 116 6.84 -18.05 7.07
N VAL A 117 6.44 -18.47 5.87
CA VAL A 117 6.48 -17.63 4.65
C VAL A 117 5.59 -16.40 4.84
N LEU A 118 4.33 -16.60 5.29
CA LEU A 118 3.38 -15.53 5.54
C LEU A 118 3.92 -14.50 6.54
N GLY A 119 4.45 -14.96 7.68
CA GLY A 119 5.01 -14.08 8.70
C GLY A 119 6.20 -13.25 8.19
N ARG A 120 7.12 -13.85 7.44
CA ARG A 120 8.29 -13.14 6.88
C ARG A 120 7.90 -12.18 5.76
N ALA A 121 7.07 -12.63 4.83
CA ALA A 121 6.61 -11.81 3.71
C ALA A 121 5.79 -10.61 4.20
N ALA A 122 4.92 -10.79 5.21
CA ALA A 122 4.16 -9.68 5.79
C ALA A 122 5.06 -8.62 6.45
N ILE A 123 6.07 -9.03 7.21
CA ILE A 123 7.05 -8.07 7.77
C ILE A 123 7.81 -7.35 6.65
N LEU A 124 8.25 -8.07 5.62
CA LEU A 124 8.96 -7.44 4.49
C LEU A 124 8.07 -6.44 3.75
N THR A 125 6.80 -6.80 3.48
CA THR A 125 5.81 -5.87 2.91
C THR A 125 5.61 -4.65 3.79
N ALA A 126 5.55 -4.80 5.12
CA ALA A 126 5.44 -3.68 6.03
C ALA A 126 6.63 -2.72 5.91
N VAL A 127 7.86 -3.24 5.88
CA VAL A 127 9.08 -2.45 5.73
C VAL A 127 9.10 -1.71 4.39
N LEU A 128 8.85 -2.41 3.28
CA LEU A 128 8.82 -1.81 1.95
C LEU A 128 7.75 -0.72 1.85
N ARG A 129 6.57 -0.94 2.45
CA ARG A 129 5.49 0.04 2.49
C ARG A 129 5.85 1.27 3.32
N THR A 130 6.60 1.11 4.41
CA THR A 130 7.12 2.26 5.19
C THR A 130 8.10 3.10 4.39
N ILE A 131 9.02 2.48 3.65
CA ILE A 131 9.97 3.19 2.78
C ILE A 131 9.21 3.97 1.70
N ASP A 132 8.26 3.32 1.04
CA ASP A 132 7.41 3.95 0.02
C ASP A 132 6.60 5.13 0.60
N GLY A 133 5.97 4.95 1.76
CA GLY A 133 5.21 6.02 2.39
C GLY A 133 6.06 7.21 2.81
N ALA A 134 7.32 7.00 3.18
CA ALA A 134 8.26 8.10 3.45
C ALA A 134 8.57 8.89 2.17
N GLN A 135 8.81 8.20 1.05
CA GLN A 135 9.00 8.84 -0.26
C GLN A 135 7.75 9.62 -0.68
N LEU A 136 6.56 9.00 -0.54
CA LEU A 136 5.29 9.61 -0.92
C LEU A 136 4.96 10.84 -0.05
N ALA A 137 5.29 10.79 1.25
CA ALA A 137 5.08 11.93 2.14
C ALA A 137 5.95 13.14 1.76
N ALA A 138 7.18 12.91 1.28
CA ALA A 138 8.04 13.98 0.77
C ALA A 138 7.45 14.62 -0.50
N VAL A 139 6.98 13.80 -1.46
CA VAL A 139 6.28 14.28 -2.66
C VAL A 139 5.00 15.04 -2.27
N ALA A 140 4.18 14.47 -1.40
CA ALA A 140 2.92 15.05 -0.92
C ALA A 140 3.15 16.42 -0.25
N ARG A 141 4.26 16.60 0.47
CA ARG A 141 4.62 17.88 1.06
C ARG A 141 4.95 18.94 0.01
N GLN A 142 5.69 18.59 -1.05
CA GLN A 142 6.03 19.50 -2.15
C GLN A 142 4.80 19.86 -3.00
N VAL A 143 3.96 18.88 -3.28
CA VAL A 143 2.67 19.11 -3.95
C VAL A 143 1.78 19.99 -3.09
N GLY A 144 1.71 19.73 -1.78
CA GLY A 144 0.94 20.53 -0.85
C GLY A 144 1.43 21.97 -0.73
N SER A 145 2.74 22.22 -0.77
CA SER A 145 3.28 23.60 -0.81
C SER A 145 2.92 24.33 -2.09
N THR A 146 2.88 23.62 -3.23
CA THR A 146 2.48 24.22 -4.51
C THR A 146 1.00 24.53 -4.55
N LEU A 147 0.17 23.64 -4.01
CA LEU A 147 -1.26 23.86 -3.86
C LEU A 147 -1.54 25.04 -2.92
N ALA A 148 -0.80 25.14 -1.80
CA ALA A 148 -0.86 26.27 -0.88
C ALA A 148 -0.48 27.61 -1.56
N ALA A 149 0.55 27.60 -2.40
CA ALA A 149 0.98 28.76 -3.16
C ALA A 149 0.05 29.13 -4.32
N SER A 150 -0.89 28.24 -4.68
CA SER A 150 -1.83 28.42 -5.79
C SER A 150 -3.30 28.47 -5.31
N LEU A 151 -3.53 28.79 -4.04
CA LEU A 151 -4.87 28.87 -3.46
C LEU A 151 -5.75 29.92 -4.15
N ASP A 152 -5.15 30.99 -4.66
CA ASP A 152 -5.79 32.02 -5.47
C ASP A 152 -6.43 31.49 -6.77
N LEU A 153 -5.95 30.35 -7.28
CA LEU A 153 -6.46 29.70 -8.48
C LEU A 153 -7.55 28.65 -8.19
N VAL A 154 -7.87 28.39 -6.91
CA VAL A 154 -8.88 27.39 -6.52
C VAL A 154 -10.29 28.00 -6.70
N PRO A 155 -11.12 27.45 -7.59
CA PRO A 155 -12.48 27.94 -7.76
C PRO A 155 -13.33 27.62 -6.53
N ASN A 156 -14.29 28.51 -6.21
CA ASN A 156 -15.26 28.32 -5.12
C ASN A 156 -14.67 28.25 -3.71
N LEU A 157 -13.51 28.87 -3.46
CA LEU A 157 -13.11 29.15 -2.09
C LEU A 157 -14.18 30.02 -1.40
N PRO A 158 -14.60 29.69 -0.17
CA PRO A 158 -15.49 30.55 0.59
C PRO A 158 -14.93 31.98 0.64
N PRO A 159 -15.77 33.02 0.48
CA PRO A 159 -15.32 34.41 0.55
C PRO A 159 -14.65 34.77 1.89
N ASP A 160 -14.97 34.00 2.94
CA ASP A 160 -14.43 34.18 4.30
C ASP A 160 -13.24 33.24 4.59
N ALA A 161 -12.76 32.49 3.60
CA ALA A 161 -11.68 31.54 3.79
C ALA A 161 -10.37 32.25 4.12
N ASN A 162 -9.79 31.90 5.27
CA ASN A 162 -8.46 32.36 5.67
C ASN A 162 -7.38 31.62 4.86
N THR A 163 -7.14 32.05 3.63
CA THR A 163 -6.19 31.43 2.69
C THR A 163 -4.76 31.39 3.23
N ALA A 164 -4.38 32.34 4.09
CA ALA A 164 -3.08 32.36 4.76
C ALA A 164 -2.92 31.19 5.74
N GLU A 165 -3.95 30.90 6.54
CA GLU A 165 -3.95 29.78 7.50
C GLU A 165 -4.08 28.42 6.77
N MET A 166 -4.91 28.36 5.73
CA MET A 166 -5.01 27.19 4.87
C MET A 166 -3.66 26.89 4.21
N GLY A 167 -2.98 27.89 3.65
CA GLY A 167 -1.69 27.71 3.00
C GLY A 167 -0.58 27.18 3.94
N GLN A 168 -0.62 27.55 5.22
CA GLN A 168 0.34 27.07 6.22
C GLN A 168 0.10 25.61 6.63
N THR A 169 -1.17 25.18 6.68
CA THR A 169 -1.57 23.86 7.18
C THR A 169 -1.63 22.80 6.09
N LEU A 170 -1.98 23.19 4.86
CA LEU A 170 -2.23 22.27 3.75
C LEU A 170 -1.08 21.31 3.43
N PRO A 171 0.20 21.73 3.38
CA PRO A 171 1.31 20.80 3.13
C PRO A 171 1.44 19.74 4.22
N GLY A 172 1.22 20.13 5.48
CA GLY A 172 1.26 19.24 6.63
C GLY A 172 0.09 18.25 6.64
N VAL A 173 -1.11 18.70 6.28
CA VAL A 173 -2.31 17.86 6.20
C VAL A 173 -2.16 16.81 5.09
N ILE A 174 -1.71 17.18 3.89
CA ILE A 174 -1.55 16.25 2.77
C ILE A 174 -0.45 15.22 3.09
N ALA A 175 0.71 15.67 3.58
CA ALA A 175 1.79 14.76 3.97
C ALA A 175 1.36 13.85 5.14
N GLY A 176 0.67 14.40 6.15
CA GLY A 176 0.14 13.68 7.30
C GLY A 176 -0.88 12.61 6.89
N GLY A 177 -1.76 12.91 5.93
CA GLY A 177 -2.69 11.94 5.36
C GLY A 177 -1.98 10.77 4.68
N ALA A 178 -0.94 11.06 3.89
CA ALA A 178 -0.12 10.02 3.26
C ALA A 178 0.58 9.13 4.30
N MET A 179 1.10 9.73 5.38
CA MET A 179 1.71 9.00 6.50
C MET A 179 0.69 8.14 7.25
N LEU A 180 -0.51 8.66 7.54
CA LEU A 180 -1.58 7.94 8.24
C LEU A 180 -2.02 6.70 7.44
N PHE A 181 -2.23 6.87 6.13
CA PHE A 181 -2.59 5.76 5.26
C PHE A 181 -1.49 4.70 5.19
N THR A 182 -0.22 5.15 5.12
CA THR A 182 0.93 4.24 5.18
C THR A 182 0.98 3.48 6.51
N LEU A 183 0.80 4.17 7.63
CA LEU A 183 0.78 3.58 8.96
C LEU A 183 -0.31 2.51 9.08
N LEU A 184 -1.49 2.76 8.52
CA LEU A 184 -2.59 1.80 8.50
C LEU A 184 -2.20 0.53 7.72
N VAL A 185 -1.67 0.68 6.51
CA VAL A 185 -1.32 -0.47 5.66
C VAL A 185 -0.11 -1.23 6.19
N ALA A 186 1.00 -0.53 6.45
CA ALA A 186 2.23 -1.10 6.97
C ALA A 186 2.02 -1.69 8.38
N GLY A 187 1.27 -0.99 9.24
CA GLY A 187 0.91 -1.46 10.57
C GLY A 187 0.09 -2.74 10.52
N THR A 188 -0.89 -2.84 9.61
CA THR A 188 -1.65 -4.08 9.40
C THR A 188 -0.75 -5.25 9.04
N PHE A 189 0.15 -5.08 8.07
CA PHE A 189 1.10 -6.12 7.69
C PHE A 189 2.09 -6.46 8.81
N ALA A 190 2.53 -5.48 9.59
CA ALA A 190 3.39 -5.69 10.75
C ALA A 190 2.69 -6.53 11.82
N ILE A 191 1.46 -6.18 12.18
CA ILE A 191 0.63 -6.93 13.14
C ILE A 191 0.41 -8.36 12.65
N LEU A 192 0.04 -8.55 11.38
CA LEU A 192 -0.12 -9.88 10.78
C LEU A 192 1.19 -10.67 10.83
N GLY A 193 2.30 -10.04 10.44
CA GLY A 193 3.62 -10.65 10.45
C GLY A 193 4.04 -11.13 11.84
N GLN A 194 3.82 -10.31 12.87
CA GLN A 194 4.09 -10.68 14.26
C GLN A 194 3.13 -11.77 14.76
N TYR A 195 1.83 -11.65 14.44
CA TYR A 195 0.81 -12.61 14.82
C TYR A 195 1.14 -14.02 14.30
N PHE A 196 1.45 -14.17 13.02
CA PHE A 196 1.79 -15.48 12.44
C PHE A 196 3.14 -16.03 12.92
N ARG A 197 4.04 -15.18 13.43
CA ARG A 197 5.30 -15.60 14.06
C ARG A 197 5.14 -16.03 15.52
N SER A 198 4.06 -15.63 16.20
CA SER A 198 3.82 -15.91 17.61
C SER A 198 3.80 -17.41 17.93
N GLU A 199 4.17 -17.75 19.17
CA GLU A 199 4.22 -19.15 19.63
C GLU A 199 2.83 -19.79 19.68
N GLY A 200 1.79 -19.02 20.05
CA GLY A 200 0.42 -19.51 20.08
C GLY A 200 -0.07 -19.97 18.70
N VAL A 201 0.22 -19.19 17.65
CA VAL A 201 -0.13 -19.58 16.27
C VAL A 201 0.73 -20.76 15.80
N ARG A 202 2.02 -20.81 16.18
CA ARG A 202 2.90 -21.97 15.89
C ARG A 202 2.31 -23.27 16.46
N LEU A 203 1.96 -23.27 17.74
CA LEU A 203 1.41 -24.44 18.43
C LEU A 203 0.06 -24.86 17.83
N ALA A 204 -0.82 -23.88 17.60
CA ALA A 204 -2.14 -24.15 17.01
C ALA A 204 -2.06 -24.74 15.59
N VAL A 205 -1.08 -24.32 14.79
CA VAL A 205 -0.83 -24.87 13.45
C VAL A 205 -0.15 -26.24 13.53
N ALA A 206 0.81 -26.44 14.45
CA ALA A 206 1.50 -27.72 14.62
C ALA A 206 0.55 -28.85 15.04
N VAL A 207 -0.43 -28.57 15.92
CA VAL A 207 -1.48 -29.53 16.30
C VAL A 207 -2.32 -29.99 15.11
N GLN A 208 -2.37 -29.21 14.04
CA GLN A 208 -3.16 -29.52 12.84
C GLN A 208 -2.38 -30.24 11.74
N ASP A 209 -1.05 -30.14 11.74
CA ASP A 209 -0.19 -30.84 10.76
C ASP A 209 0.01 -32.34 11.13
N GLY A 210 -0.39 -32.79 12.34
CA GLY A 210 -0.31 -34.20 12.77
C GLY A 210 1.09 -34.68 13.19
N PRO A 211 1.23 -35.91 13.73
CA PRO A 211 2.54 -36.50 14.05
C PRO A 211 3.39 -36.65 12.78
N GLN A 212 4.67 -36.32 12.88
CA GLN A 212 5.63 -36.53 11.80
C GLN A 212 5.97 -38.02 11.74
N GLU A 213 5.49 -38.73 10.72
CA GLU A 213 6.12 -39.99 10.35
C GLU A 213 7.42 -39.64 9.61
N GLU A 214 8.54 -40.03 10.22
CA GLU A 214 9.89 -39.96 9.65
C GLU A 214 10.06 -40.94 8.48
#